data_AF-A0A5R8MY66-F1
#
_entry.id   AF-A0A5R8MY66-F1
#
_cell.length_a   1.000
_cell.length_b   1.000
_cell.length_c   1.000
_cell.angle_alpha   90.00
_cell.angle_beta   90.00
_cell.angle_gamma   90.00
#
_symmetry.space_group_name_H-M   'P 1'
#
loop_
_entity.id
_entity.type
_entity.pdbx_description
1 polymer ?
#
loop_
_entity_poly.entity_id
_entity_poly.type
_entity_poly.pdbx_seq_one_letter_code
_entity_poly.pdbx_strand_id
1 'polypeptide(L)'
;MNDELILHAVDLEKADFSGVRPRYLDIGVGSTLTRCDFSGIRPAGPPTFGSGAEPTTYVECTFDRMPIEGGGAGRASFLRCSFLGVVIKDYRFADSQFTDCRFSGDLAAVIFSARPSLGFALRERNAFRGNDFSVAQLRDVDFRQGVDLHWQRLLQGRSTL
;
A
#
# COMPACT_ATOMS: atom_id res chain seq x y z
N MET A 1 -3.10 26.89 8.38
CA MET A 1 -2.18 25.85 8.87
C MET A 1 -2.17 24.79 7.80
N ASN A 2 -1.01 24.36 7.28
CA ASN A 2 -0.98 23.50 6.11
C ASN A 2 -1.49 22.10 6.48
N ASP A 3 -2.75 21.85 6.16
CA ASP A 3 -3.46 20.59 6.38
C ASP A 3 -2.98 19.50 5.41
N GLU A 4 -1.70 19.47 5.03
CA GLU A 4 -1.20 18.60 3.97
C GLU A 4 0.08 17.91 4.45
N LEU A 5 0.18 16.60 4.18
CA LEU A 5 1.40 15.83 4.37
C LEU A 5 1.92 15.46 2.97
N ILE A 6 2.85 16.26 2.48
CA ILE A 6 3.46 16.09 1.16
C ILE A 6 4.95 15.80 1.34
N LEU A 7 5.41 14.66 0.83
CA LEU A 7 6.79 14.21 0.92
C LEU A 7 7.29 13.80 -0.47
N HIS A 8 8.08 14.67 -1.10
CA HIS A 8 8.64 14.46 -2.45
C HIS A 8 10.16 14.54 -2.42
N ALA A 9 10.83 13.63 -3.13
CA ALA A 9 12.29 13.55 -3.22
C ALA A 9 13.01 13.56 -1.86
N VAL A 10 12.41 12.91 -0.85
CA VAL A 10 12.99 12.83 0.49
C VAL A 10 13.65 11.47 0.74
N ASP A 11 14.71 11.46 1.54
CA ASP A 11 15.24 10.27 2.19
C ASP A 11 15.04 10.43 3.71
N LEU A 12 14.18 9.59 4.29
CA LEU A 12 13.81 9.66 5.70
C LEU A 12 14.00 8.32 6.38
N GLU A 13 14.59 8.36 7.57
CA GLU A 13 14.71 7.20 8.43
C GLU A 13 14.07 7.48 9.79
N LYS A 14 13.22 6.55 10.28
CA LYS A 14 12.60 6.58 11.62
C LYS A 14 11.80 7.86 11.92
N ALA A 15 11.27 8.51 10.89
CA ALA A 15 10.36 9.64 11.07
C ALA A 15 8.98 9.17 11.55
N ASP A 16 8.37 9.93 12.45
CA ASP A 16 7.05 9.66 13.01
C ASP A 16 6.03 10.66 12.46
N PHE A 17 5.00 10.13 11.80
CA PHE A 17 3.85 10.85 11.28
C PHE A 17 2.54 10.31 11.85
N SER A 18 2.61 9.48 12.89
CA SER A 18 1.47 8.76 13.42
C SER A 18 0.35 9.70 13.90
N GLY A 19 -0.89 9.28 13.67
CA GLY A 19 -2.10 10.00 14.11
C GLY A 19 -2.39 11.33 13.39
N VAL A 20 -1.56 11.76 12.43
CA VAL A 20 -1.77 12.99 11.67
C VAL A 20 -3.05 12.89 10.83
N ARG A 21 -3.75 14.01 10.67
CA ARG A 21 -5.04 14.09 9.96
C ARG A 21 -4.98 15.07 8.81
N PRO A 22 -4.21 14.78 7.75
CA PRO A 22 -4.06 15.72 6.67
C PRO A 22 -5.32 15.74 5.80
N ARG A 23 -5.64 16.89 5.21
CA ARG A 23 -6.54 16.97 4.07
C ARG A 23 -6.01 16.15 2.89
N TYR A 24 -4.71 16.26 2.59
CA TYR A 24 -4.05 15.49 1.53
C TYR A 24 -2.80 14.76 2.04
N LEU A 25 -2.71 13.48 1.70
CA LEU A 25 -1.49 12.70 1.85
C LEU A 25 -0.96 12.37 0.45
N ASP A 26 0.20 12.94 0.12
CA ASP A 26 0.88 12.69 -1.15
C ASP A 26 2.37 12.46 -0.93
N ILE A 27 2.81 11.23 -1.17
CA ILE A 27 4.21 10.84 -1.09
C ILE A 27 4.63 10.35 -2.47
N GLY A 28 5.79 10.80 -2.94
CA GLY A 28 6.16 10.58 -4.33
C GLY A 28 7.57 11.00 -4.69
N VAL A 29 7.79 11.08 -6.00
CA VAL A 29 8.96 11.69 -6.65
C VAL A 29 10.26 11.11 -6.08
N GLY A 30 10.44 9.79 -6.21
CA GLY A 30 11.72 9.16 -5.86
C GLY A 30 12.01 9.04 -4.37
N SER A 31 11.04 9.33 -3.49
CA SER A 31 11.29 9.29 -2.05
C SER A 31 11.65 7.89 -1.54
N THR A 32 12.54 7.82 -0.56
CA THR A 32 12.90 6.61 0.19
C THR A 32 12.61 6.81 1.66
N LEU A 33 11.81 5.91 2.24
CA LEU A 33 11.38 6.00 3.63
C LEU A 33 11.67 4.67 4.32
N THR A 34 12.45 4.71 5.39
CA THR A 34 12.89 3.52 6.13
C THR A 34 12.44 3.58 7.58
N ARG A 35 11.69 2.58 8.03
CA ARG A 35 11.18 2.48 9.42
C ARG A 35 10.38 3.70 9.88
N CYS A 36 9.71 4.39 8.96
CA CYS A 36 8.82 5.50 9.28
C CYS A 36 7.46 4.99 9.78
N ASP A 37 6.85 5.75 10.69
CA ASP A 37 5.54 5.44 11.27
C ASP A 37 4.46 6.34 10.65
N PHE A 38 3.53 5.73 9.91
CA PHE A 38 2.33 6.36 9.36
C PHE A 38 1.05 5.85 10.03
N SER A 39 1.19 5.17 11.18
CA SER A 39 0.08 4.49 11.83
C SER A 39 -1.01 5.46 12.28
N GLY A 40 -2.25 5.08 12.03
CA GLY A 40 -3.42 5.88 12.41
C GLY A 40 -3.54 7.24 11.72
N ILE A 41 -2.74 7.53 10.67
CA ILE A 41 -3.00 8.69 9.82
C ILE A 41 -4.40 8.58 9.24
N ARG A 42 -5.11 9.70 9.15
CA ARG A 42 -6.48 9.75 8.59
C ARG A 42 -6.57 10.88 7.56
N PRO A 43 -6.25 10.59 6.30
CA PRO A 43 -6.38 11.59 5.25
C PRO A 43 -7.86 11.87 4.96
N ALA A 44 -8.21 13.11 4.63
CA ALA A 44 -9.59 13.46 4.25
C ALA A 44 -9.95 13.01 2.83
N GLY A 45 -8.95 12.91 1.95
CA GLY A 45 -9.07 12.38 0.60
C GLY A 45 -8.26 11.10 0.37
N PRO A 46 -8.31 10.53 -0.85
CA PRO A 46 -7.55 9.34 -1.19
C PRO A 46 -6.04 9.57 -1.02
N PRO A 47 -5.33 8.75 -0.22
CA PRO A 47 -3.89 8.89 -0.09
C PRO A 47 -3.18 8.45 -1.38
N THR A 48 -2.02 9.04 -1.67
CA THR A 48 -1.12 8.62 -2.75
C THR A 48 0.27 8.34 -2.18
N PHE A 49 0.89 7.22 -2.56
CA PHE A 49 2.11 6.70 -1.96
C PHE A 49 3.30 6.61 -2.94
N GLY A 50 3.10 6.99 -4.19
CA GLY A 50 4.12 6.95 -5.22
C GLY A 50 3.71 7.84 -6.38
N SER A 51 3.44 9.10 -6.11
CA SER A 51 3.16 10.10 -7.14
C SER A 51 4.41 10.45 -7.93
N GLY A 52 4.21 10.99 -9.13
CA GLY A 52 5.30 11.37 -10.02
C GLY A 52 5.88 10.22 -10.85
N ALA A 53 6.96 10.52 -11.57
CA ALA A 53 7.58 9.59 -12.50
C ALA A 53 8.53 8.59 -11.82
N GLU A 54 9.16 8.98 -10.72
CA GLU A 54 10.15 8.16 -10.03
C GLU A 54 9.48 7.31 -8.93
N PRO A 55 9.81 6.00 -8.83
CA PRO A 55 9.23 5.14 -7.80
C PRO A 55 9.56 5.62 -6.39
N THR A 56 8.57 5.52 -5.49
CA THR A 56 8.77 5.72 -4.05
C THR A 56 8.97 4.38 -3.38
N THR A 57 9.94 4.30 -2.46
CA THR A 57 10.26 3.07 -1.73
C THR A 57 10.00 3.24 -0.24
N TYR A 58 9.31 2.26 0.34
CA TYR A 58 9.09 2.13 1.77
C TYR A 58 9.71 0.83 2.26
N VAL A 59 10.56 0.91 3.28
CA VAL A 59 11.23 -0.25 3.88
C VAL A 59 10.90 -0.29 5.35
N GLU A 60 10.27 -1.36 5.82
CA GLU A 60 9.94 -1.57 7.24
C GLU A 60 9.07 -0.44 7.85
N CYS A 61 8.34 0.29 7.01
CA CYS A 61 7.40 1.33 7.45
C CYS A 61 6.08 0.73 7.95
N THR A 62 5.41 1.46 8.84
CA THR A 62 4.14 1.05 9.47
C THR A 62 2.99 1.90 8.94
N PHE A 63 1.94 1.28 8.43
CA PHE A 63 0.70 1.93 7.96
C PHE A 63 -0.54 1.44 8.74
N ASP A 64 -0.31 0.86 9.92
CA ASP A 64 -1.33 0.21 10.72
C ASP A 64 -2.49 1.17 11.09
N ARG A 65 -3.72 0.65 11.13
CA ARG A 65 -4.95 1.37 11.49
C ARG A 65 -5.28 2.57 10.60
N MET A 66 -4.68 2.64 9.42
CA MET A 66 -4.96 3.69 8.44
C MET A 66 -6.19 3.31 7.58
N PRO A 67 -7.15 4.23 7.36
CA PRO A 67 -8.14 4.11 6.29
C PRO A 67 -7.50 4.53 4.95
N ILE A 68 -7.69 3.71 3.92
CA ILE A 68 -7.14 3.89 2.57
C ILE A 68 -8.28 3.68 1.57
N GLU A 69 -8.88 4.76 1.08
CA GLU A 69 -10.14 4.67 0.33
C GLU A 69 -10.13 5.43 -1.00
N GLY A 70 -10.78 4.87 -2.02
CA GLY A 70 -11.24 5.60 -3.21
C GLY A 70 -10.15 6.13 -4.16
N GLY A 71 -9.01 5.45 -4.27
CA GLY A 71 -7.85 5.96 -5.03
C GLY A 71 -6.91 4.89 -5.56
N GLY A 72 -5.64 5.27 -5.72
CA GLY A 72 -4.57 4.36 -6.13
C GLY A 72 -3.22 4.83 -5.63
N ALA A 73 -2.35 3.87 -5.31
CA ALA A 73 -1.09 4.18 -4.63
C ALA A 73 -0.03 4.81 -5.53
N GLY A 74 -0.14 4.67 -6.85
CA GLY A 74 0.91 5.06 -7.79
C GLY A 74 2.09 4.08 -7.76
N ARG A 75 3.29 4.58 -8.06
CA ARG A 75 4.54 3.81 -8.24
C ARG A 75 5.24 3.51 -6.92
N ALA A 76 4.48 2.96 -5.97
CA ALA A 76 4.96 2.66 -4.63
C ALA A 76 5.55 1.24 -4.54
N SER A 77 6.69 1.11 -3.86
CA SER A 77 7.32 -0.17 -3.55
C SER A 77 7.37 -0.36 -2.04
N PHE A 78 6.60 -1.31 -1.52
CA PHE A 78 6.54 -1.62 -0.09
C PHE A 78 7.34 -2.91 0.19
N LEU A 79 8.32 -2.80 1.09
CA LEU A 79 9.20 -3.90 1.48
C LEU A 79 9.14 -4.10 2.99
N ARG A 80 8.66 -5.27 3.44
CA ARG A 80 8.54 -5.60 4.87
C ARG A 80 7.70 -4.58 5.67
N CYS A 81 6.75 -3.93 5.02
CA CYS A 81 5.85 -2.97 5.66
C CYS A 81 4.66 -3.68 6.33
N SER A 82 4.04 -2.99 7.29
CA SER A 82 2.84 -3.47 7.95
C SER A 82 1.61 -2.61 7.61
N PHE A 83 0.49 -3.30 7.40
CA PHE A 83 -0.83 -2.75 7.16
C PHE A 83 -1.81 -3.51 8.09
N LEU A 84 -1.61 -3.39 9.41
CA LEU A 84 -2.41 -4.12 10.40
C LEU A 84 -3.61 -3.31 10.87
N GLY A 85 -4.78 -3.94 10.93
CA GLY A 85 -6.04 -3.30 11.32
C GLY A 85 -6.45 -2.17 10.37
N VAL A 86 -6.05 -2.24 9.10
CA VAL A 86 -6.39 -1.22 8.10
C VAL A 86 -7.81 -1.41 7.59
N VAL A 87 -8.36 -0.33 7.04
CA VAL A 87 -9.55 -0.39 6.18
C VAL A 87 -9.10 0.07 4.81
N ILE A 88 -9.09 -0.84 3.83
CA ILE A 88 -8.76 -0.51 2.45
C ILE A 88 -9.99 -0.74 1.60
N LYS A 89 -10.51 0.32 0.97
CA LYS A 89 -11.77 0.25 0.23
C LYS A 89 -11.68 0.94 -1.13
N ASP A 90 -12.22 0.32 -2.17
CA ASP A 90 -12.32 0.93 -3.50
C ASP A 90 -10.96 1.47 -4.01
N TYR A 91 -9.88 0.71 -3.78
CA TYR A 91 -8.51 1.18 -3.95
C TYR A 91 -7.70 0.28 -4.88
N ARG A 92 -6.86 0.88 -5.74
CA ARG A 92 -6.12 0.17 -6.79
C ARG A 92 -4.61 0.26 -6.61
N PHE A 93 -3.98 -0.90 -6.45
CA PHE A 93 -2.53 -1.08 -6.52
C PHE A 93 -2.14 -1.54 -7.93
N ALA A 94 -2.33 -0.66 -8.91
CA ALA A 94 -2.09 -0.96 -10.33
C ALA A 94 -0.59 -0.96 -10.68
N ASP A 95 0.17 -0.02 -10.13
CA ASP A 95 1.60 0.21 -10.43
C ASP A 95 2.50 0.02 -9.19
N SER A 96 1.92 -0.57 -8.15
CA SER A 96 2.56 -0.76 -6.85
C SER A 96 3.01 -2.21 -6.67
N GLN A 97 3.99 -2.40 -5.79
CA GLN A 97 4.52 -3.72 -5.47
C GLN A 97 4.67 -3.92 -3.97
N PHE A 98 4.53 -5.17 -3.54
CA PHE A 98 4.55 -5.59 -2.14
C PHE A 98 5.40 -6.85 -1.98
N THR A 99 6.42 -6.75 -1.14
CA THR A 99 7.32 -7.86 -0.83
C THR A 99 7.43 -8.02 0.67
N ASP A 100 7.10 -9.20 1.17
CA ASP A 100 7.19 -9.59 2.58
C ASP A 100 6.36 -8.67 3.51
N CYS A 101 5.26 -8.09 3.00
CA CYS A 101 4.37 -7.22 3.76
C CYS A 101 3.30 -8.01 4.52
N ARG A 102 2.74 -7.41 5.58
CA ARG A 102 1.67 -8.03 6.39
C ARG A 102 0.40 -7.20 6.37
N PHE A 103 -0.73 -7.86 6.17
CA PHE A 103 -2.06 -7.25 6.08
C PHE A 103 -3.02 -7.86 7.09
N SER A 104 -3.76 -7.01 7.79
CA SER A 104 -4.93 -7.41 8.59
C SER A 104 -5.97 -6.28 8.60
N GLY A 105 -7.21 -6.61 8.96
CA GLY A 105 -8.33 -5.66 8.86
C GLY A 105 -9.23 -5.99 7.68
N ASP A 106 -9.89 -4.98 7.13
CA ASP A 106 -10.94 -5.15 6.12
C ASP A 106 -10.51 -4.57 4.77
N LEU A 107 -10.40 -5.43 3.76
CA LEU A 107 -10.06 -5.08 2.39
C LEU A 107 -11.28 -5.35 1.52
N ALA A 108 -11.86 -4.29 0.96
CA ALA A 108 -13.07 -4.34 0.16
C ALA A 108 -12.90 -3.68 -1.21
N ALA A 109 -13.27 -4.35 -2.30
CA ALA A 109 -13.14 -3.79 -3.66
C ALA A 109 -11.69 -3.31 -3.96
N VAL A 110 -10.71 -4.14 -3.60
CA VAL A 110 -9.27 -3.83 -3.73
C VAL A 110 -8.68 -4.61 -4.89
N ILE A 111 -7.90 -3.92 -5.73
CA ILE A 111 -7.23 -4.55 -6.88
C ILE A 111 -5.71 -4.53 -6.70
N PHE A 112 -5.09 -5.70 -6.76
CA PHE A 112 -3.64 -5.87 -6.89
C PHE A 112 -3.32 -6.38 -8.30
N SER A 113 -2.50 -5.65 -9.07
CA SER A 113 -2.19 -6.01 -10.46
C SER A 113 -0.71 -6.31 -10.66
N ALA A 114 -0.38 -7.52 -11.11
CA ALA A 114 1.01 -7.87 -11.42
C ALA A 114 1.56 -7.17 -12.67
N ARG A 115 0.70 -6.74 -13.61
CA ARG A 115 1.13 -5.95 -14.77
C ARG A 115 0.85 -4.47 -14.52
N PRO A 116 1.86 -3.60 -14.63
CA PRO A 116 1.67 -2.15 -14.56
C PRO A 116 0.69 -1.64 -15.63
N SER A 117 0.14 -0.46 -15.40
CA SER A 117 -0.68 0.25 -16.37
C SER A 117 0.12 0.62 -17.62
N LEU A 118 -0.51 0.51 -18.79
CA LEU A 118 0.11 0.82 -20.09
C LEU A 118 0.55 2.30 -20.14
N GLY A 119 1.75 2.56 -20.67
CA GLY A 119 2.29 3.91 -20.86
C GLY A 119 3.14 4.46 -19.70
N PHE A 120 3.17 3.76 -18.56
CA PHE A 120 3.89 4.20 -17.36
C PHE A 120 4.80 3.12 -16.75
N ALA A 121 4.93 2.00 -17.44
CA ALA A 121 5.65 0.82 -16.98
C ALA A 121 7.17 1.06 -16.95
N LEU A 122 7.70 1.30 -15.75
CA LEU A 122 9.15 1.27 -15.48
C LEU A 122 9.70 -0.17 -15.36
N ARG A 123 8.80 -1.15 -15.40
CA ARG A 123 9.06 -2.58 -15.23
C ARG A 123 8.00 -3.39 -15.96
N GLU A 124 8.31 -4.62 -16.32
CA GLU A 124 7.33 -5.51 -16.97
C GLU A 124 6.30 -6.08 -15.98
N ARG A 125 6.70 -6.24 -14.71
CA ARG A 125 5.88 -6.88 -13.69
C ARG A 125 6.12 -6.28 -12.31
N ASN A 126 5.03 -6.02 -11.58
CA ASN A 126 5.03 -5.67 -10.17
C ASN A 126 5.32 -6.90 -9.32
N ALA A 127 6.15 -6.75 -8.29
CA ALA A 127 6.46 -7.82 -7.36
C ALA A 127 5.34 -7.98 -6.32
N PHE A 128 4.79 -9.19 -6.22
CA PHE A 128 3.88 -9.62 -5.17
C PHE A 128 4.39 -10.95 -4.63
N ARG A 129 5.09 -10.95 -3.50
CA ARG A 129 5.69 -12.18 -2.94
C ARG A 129 5.86 -12.09 -1.43
N GLY A 130 5.70 -13.22 -0.75
CA GLY A 130 5.90 -13.34 0.69
C GLY A 130 4.90 -12.55 1.53
N ASN A 131 3.82 -12.03 0.93
CA ASN A 131 2.87 -11.21 1.66
C ASN A 131 1.92 -12.09 2.48
N ASP A 132 1.59 -11.63 3.69
CA ASP A 132 0.69 -12.31 4.61
C ASP A 132 -0.65 -11.59 4.69
N PHE A 133 -1.69 -12.22 4.14
CA PHE A 133 -3.09 -11.81 4.22
C PHE A 133 -3.91 -12.75 5.11
N SER A 134 -3.28 -13.66 5.87
CA SER A 134 -3.95 -14.78 6.54
C SER A 134 -4.91 -14.37 7.66
N VAL A 135 -4.93 -13.10 8.03
CA VAL A 135 -5.84 -12.52 9.03
C VAL A 135 -6.62 -11.31 8.48
N ALA A 136 -6.51 -11.04 7.19
CA ALA A 136 -7.26 -9.98 6.52
C ALA A 136 -8.61 -10.51 6.05
N GLN A 137 -9.67 -9.72 6.22
CA GLN A 137 -10.97 -9.98 5.61
C GLN A 137 -10.94 -9.46 4.18
N LEU A 138 -10.99 -10.39 3.22
CA LEU A 138 -10.93 -10.06 1.79
C LEU A 138 -12.34 -10.17 1.20
N ARG A 139 -12.92 -9.04 0.79
CA ARG A 139 -14.25 -8.97 0.18
C ARG A 139 -14.12 -8.29 -1.18
N ASP A 140 -14.43 -8.99 -2.27
CA ASP A 140 -14.25 -8.41 -3.62
C ASP A 140 -12.79 -7.92 -3.84
N VAL A 141 -11.82 -8.74 -3.44
CA VAL A 141 -10.39 -8.47 -3.62
C VAL A 141 -9.88 -9.26 -4.81
N ASP A 142 -9.33 -8.54 -5.78
CA ASP A 142 -8.84 -9.13 -7.01
C ASP A 142 -7.32 -9.11 -7.09
N PHE A 143 -6.75 -10.28 -7.29
CA PHE A 143 -5.35 -10.48 -7.68
C PHE A 143 -5.29 -10.70 -9.19
N ARG A 144 -4.98 -9.65 -9.95
CA ARG A 144 -5.14 -9.61 -11.41
C ARG A 144 -3.81 -9.74 -12.16
N GLN A 145 -3.94 -10.06 -13.45
CA GLN A 145 -2.83 -10.00 -14.42
C GLN A 145 -1.64 -10.89 -14.05
N GLY A 146 -1.92 -12.00 -13.36
CA GLY A 146 -0.96 -13.03 -13.01
C GLY A 146 -0.22 -12.80 -11.70
N VAL A 147 -0.82 -12.18 -10.68
CA VAL A 147 -0.25 -12.27 -9.31
C VAL A 147 -0.23 -13.74 -8.88
N ASP A 148 0.93 -14.22 -8.42
CA ASP A 148 1.08 -15.61 -7.99
C ASP A 148 0.58 -15.79 -6.55
N LEU A 149 -0.53 -16.51 -6.40
CA LEU A 149 -1.15 -16.75 -5.10
C LEU A 149 -0.38 -17.76 -4.24
N HIS A 150 0.48 -18.61 -4.82
CA HIS A 150 1.31 -19.54 -4.04
C HIS A 150 2.37 -18.81 -3.20
N TRP A 151 2.71 -17.58 -3.60
CA TRP A 151 3.64 -16.73 -2.86
C TRP A 151 2.94 -15.81 -1.87
N GLN A 152 1.62 -15.91 -1.72
CA GLN A 152 0.87 -15.16 -0.73
C GLN A 152 0.34 -16.12 0.32
N ARG A 153 0.46 -15.75 1.59
CA ARG A 153 -0.20 -16.48 2.66
C ARG A 153 -1.63 -15.94 2.79
N LEU A 154 -2.58 -16.62 2.16
CA LEU A 154 -4.01 -16.30 2.28
C LEU A 154 -4.62 -16.98 3.51
N LEU A 155 -5.82 -16.54 3.91
CA LEU A 155 -6.63 -17.28 4.88
C LEU A 155 -6.75 -18.74 4.43
N GLN A 156 -6.31 -19.69 5.26
CA GLN A 156 -6.73 -21.07 5.09
C GLN A 156 -8.20 -21.12 5.49
N GLY A 157 -9.08 -21.28 4.50
CA GLY A 157 -10.51 -21.39 4.76
C GLY A 157 -10.77 -22.52 5.77
N ARG A 158 -11.54 -22.24 6.82
CA ARG A 158 -12.41 -23.28 7.36
C ARG A 158 -13.47 -23.51 6.30
N SER A 159 -13.35 -24.62 5.57
CA SER A 159 -14.46 -25.19 4.83
C SER A 159 -15.55 -25.54 5.85
N THR A 160 -16.54 -24.67 6.01
CA THR A 160 -17.84 -25.12 6.54
C THR A 160 -18.54 -25.84 5.39
N LEU A 161 -18.64 -27.16 5.56
CA LEU A 161 -19.44 -28.09 4.76
C LEU A 161 -20.89 -27.61 4.61
#